data_AF-A0A3M1AAP2-F1
#
_entry.id   AF-A0A3M1AAP2-F1
#
_cell.length_a   1.000
_cell.length_b   1.000
_cell.length_c   1.000
_cell.angle_alpha   90.00
_cell.angle_beta   90.00
_cell.angle_gamma   90.00
#
_symmetry.space_group_name_H-M   'P 1'
#
loop_
_entity.id
_entity.type
_entity.pdbx_description
1 polymer ?
#
loop_
_entity_poly.entity_id
_entity_poly.type
_entity_poly.pdbx_seq_one_letter_code
_entity_poly.pdbx_strand_id
1 'polypeptide(L)'
;METALLWFVVLTSLAYVALPFFARPNAESKRRRSMAPALEDLLAERDNLLAAIKDLEFDLEMGKISREDFNPLIREYRQKASRIFQSLEKANGKKASLKRLDRELQALAQKSGNKAQKFCPNCGARVLPQYRFCSQCGHPLKSRA
;
A
#
# COMPACT_ATOMS: atom_id res chain seq x y z
N MET A 1 30.26 36.41 11.96
CA MET A 1 30.70 35.01 11.77
C MET A 1 29.93 34.07 12.68
N GLU A 2 29.76 34.41 13.95
CA GLU A 2 29.02 33.59 14.93
C GLU A 2 27.54 33.37 14.56
N THR A 3 26.83 34.38 14.05
CA THR A 3 25.43 34.24 13.65
C THR A 3 25.24 33.26 12.50
N ALA A 4 26.20 33.17 11.56
CA ALA A 4 26.15 32.23 10.45
C ALA A 4 26.27 30.77 10.92
N LEU A 5 27.12 30.50 11.92
CA LEU A 5 27.26 29.18 12.54
C LEU A 5 25.96 28.77 13.26
N LEU A 6 25.31 29.71 13.95
CA LEU A 6 24.05 29.44 14.64
C LEU A 6 22.94 29.05 13.65
N TRP A 7 22.79 29.77 12.54
CA TRP A 7 21.78 29.42 11.52
C TRP A 7 22.05 28.08 10.84
N PHE A 8 23.32 27.72 10.63
CA PHE A 8 23.69 26.44 10.02
C PHE A 8 23.30 25.24 10.91
N VAL A 9 23.56 25.33 12.22
CA VAL A 9 23.19 24.29 13.20
C VAL A 9 21.67 24.15 13.33
N VAL A 10 20.96 25.28 13.34
CA VAL A 10 19.49 25.27 13.38
C VAL A 10 18.91 24.63 12.12
N LEU A 11 19.38 25.01 10.93
CA LEU A 11 18.89 24.44 9.66
C LEU A 11 19.18 22.95 9.54
N THR A 12 20.38 22.51 9.92
CA THR A 12 20.78 21.10 9.87
C THR A 12 19.99 20.25 10.87
N SER A 13 19.78 20.72 12.10
CA SER A 13 18.93 20.03 13.08
C SER A 13 17.47 19.97 12.64
N LEU A 14 16.94 21.07 12.08
CA LEU A 14 15.58 21.14 11.56
C LEU A 14 15.40 20.17 10.38
N ALA A 15 16.37 20.11 9.48
CA ALA A 15 16.38 19.16 8.38
C ALA A 15 16.44 17.71 8.90
N TYR A 16 17.27 17.41 9.90
CA TYR A 16 17.37 16.07 10.49
C TYR A 16 16.06 15.59 11.11
N VAL A 17 15.28 16.49 11.71
CA VAL A 17 13.96 16.20 12.30
C VAL A 17 12.83 16.17 11.26
N ALA A 18 12.88 17.04 10.24
CA ALA A 18 11.87 17.12 9.19
C ALA A 18 12.03 16.03 8.12
N LEU A 19 13.25 15.57 7.86
CA LEU A 19 13.57 14.50 6.92
C LEU A 19 12.76 13.22 7.17
N PRO A 20 12.69 12.63 8.39
CA PRO A 20 11.90 11.41 8.59
C PRO A 20 10.39 11.62 8.45
N PHE A 21 9.90 12.85 8.54
CA PHE A 21 8.49 13.19 8.36
C PHE A 21 8.10 13.27 6.86
N PHE A 22 8.99 13.82 6.02
CA PHE A 22 8.77 13.95 4.58
C PHE A 22 9.29 12.75 3.76
N ALA A 23 10.33 12.06 4.26
CA ALA A 23 10.97 10.92 3.62
C ALA A 23 10.37 9.57 4.03
N ARG A 24 9.08 9.54 4.41
CA ARG A 24 8.25 8.36 4.21
C ARG A 24 7.50 8.51 2.88
N PRO A 25 8.16 8.43 1.71
CA PRO A 25 7.41 8.23 0.48
C PRO A 25 6.70 6.92 0.69
N ASN A 26 5.38 7.02 0.75
CA ASN A 26 4.47 5.92 1.02
C ASN A 26 4.69 4.86 -0.08
N ALA A 27 5.60 3.92 0.18
CA ALA A 27 5.99 2.85 -0.74
C ALA A 27 4.78 1.99 -1.11
N GLU A 28 3.80 1.92 -0.21
CA GLU A 28 2.50 1.30 -0.46
C GLU A 28 1.66 2.10 -1.46
N SER A 29 1.60 3.43 -1.39
CA SER A 29 0.89 4.25 -2.38
C SER A 29 1.47 4.14 -3.79
N LYS A 30 2.81 4.09 -3.90
CA LYS A 30 3.51 3.92 -5.18
C LYS A 30 3.23 2.54 -5.77
N ARG A 31 3.21 1.50 -4.92
CA ARG A 31 2.87 0.12 -5.33
C ARG A 31 1.39 -0.05 -5.67
N ARG A 32 0.48 0.62 -4.97
CA ARG A 32 -0.97 0.60 -5.26
C ARG A 32 -1.29 1.27 -6.60
N ARG A 33 -0.60 2.38 -6.91
CA ARG A 33 -0.70 3.06 -8.21
C ARG A 33 -0.14 2.24 -9.38
N SER A 34 0.91 1.45 -9.16
CA SER A 34 1.47 0.59 -10.22
C SER A 34 0.68 -0.69 -10.46
N MET A 35 -0.10 -1.16 -9.47
CA MET A 35 -0.81 -2.46 -9.55
C MET A 35 -2.21 -2.37 -10.18
N ALA A 36 -2.84 -1.18 -10.18
CA ALA A 36 -4.13 -0.95 -10.83
C ALA A 36 -4.08 -1.09 -12.37
N PRO A 37 -3.18 -0.40 -13.10
CA PRO A 37 -3.12 -0.53 -14.56
C PRO A 37 -2.73 -1.96 -14.97
N ALA A 38 -1.77 -2.58 -14.29
CA ALA A 38 -1.38 -3.96 -14.57
C ALA A 38 -2.50 -5.01 -14.34
N LEU A 39 -3.46 -4.74 -13.45
CA LEU A 39 -4.62 -5.61 -13.25
C LEU A 39 -5.64 -5.43 -14.37
N GLU A 40 -5.87 -4.20 -14.81
CA GLU A 40 -6.77 -3.88 -15.92
C GLU A 40 -6.26 -4.51 -17.24
N ASP A 41 -4.96 -4.42 -17.50
CA ASP A 41 -4.32 -5.06 -18.66
C ASP A 41 -4.54 -6.59 -18.66
N LEU A 42 -4.33 -7.24 -17.51
CA LEU A 42 -4.56 -8.69 -17.38
C LEU A 42 -6.04 -9.09 -17.57
N LEU A 43 -6.97 -8.23 -17.15
CA LEU A 43 -8.40 -8.47 -17.35
C LEU A 43 -8.79 -8.35 -18.82
N ALA A 44 -8.25 -7.33 -19.52
CA ALA A 44 -8.45 -7.15 -20.95
C ALA A 44 -7.87 -8.32 -21.75
N GLU A 45 -6.68 -8.80 -21.39
CA GLU A 45 -6.07 -9.96 -22.06
C GLU A 45 -6.88 -11.24 -21.85
N ARG A 46 -7.47 -11.42 -20.66
CA ARG A 46 -8.42 -12.51 -20.39
C ARG A 46 -9.66 -12.41 -21.28
N ASP A 47 -10.27 -11.24 -21.40
CA ASP A 47 -11.47 -11.04 -22.23
C ASP A 47 -11.18 -11.32 -23.70
N ASN A 48 -10.05 -10.85 -24.21
CA ASN A 48 -9.60 -11.12 -25.58
C ASN A 48 -9.37 -12.62 -25.82
N LEU A 49 -8.74 -13.32 -24.88
CA LEU A 49 -8.51 -14.76 -24.98
C LEU A 49 -9.83 -15.55 -25.04
N LEU A 50 -10.80 -15.17 -24.21
CA LEU A 50 -12.12 -15.81 -24.19
C LEU A 50 -12.90 -15.55 -25.48
N ALA A 51 -12.79 -14.34 -26.02
CA ALA A 51 -13.37 -14.02 -27.33
C ALA A 51 -12.77 -14.92 -28.43
N ALA A 52 -11.44 -15.05 -28.47
CA ALA A 52 -10.76 -15.90 -29.44
C ALA A 52 -11.15 -17.38 -29.33
N ILE A 53 -11.32 -17.90 -28.11
CA ILE A 53 -11.81 -19.27 -27.89
C ILE A 53 -13.23 -19.43 -28.44
N LYS A 54 -14.10 -18.46 -28.16
CA LYS A 54 -15.49 -18.50 -28.60
C LYS A 54 -15.63 -18.44 -30.13
N ASP A 55 -14.81 -17.63 -30.78
CA ASP A 55 -14.77 -17.57 -32.25
C ASP A 55 -14.30 -18.90 -32.85
N LEU A 56 -13.29 -19.52 -32.23
CA LEU A 56 -12.78 -20.83 -32.66
C LEU A 56 -13.84 -21.95 -32.48
N GLU A 57 -14.58 -21.94 -31.37
CA GLU A 57 -15.69 -22.86 -31.14
C GLU A 57 -16.81 -22.66 -32.17
N PHE A 58 -17.13 -21.41 -32.49
CA PHE A 58 -18.10 -21.08 -33.52
C PHE A 58 -17.65 -21.58 -34.90
N ASP A 59 -16.38 -21.41 -35.27
CA ASP A 59 -15.87 -21.89 -36.55
C ASP A 59 -15.93 -23.42 -36.66
N LEU A 60 -15.74 -24.15 -35.56
CA LEU A 60 -15.95 -25.60 -35.49
C LEU A 60 -17.43 -25.98 -35.67
N GLU A 61 -18.33 -25.30 -34.96
CA GLU A 61 -19.78 -25.54 -35.07
C GLU A 61 -20.30 -25.27 -36.49
N MET A 62 -19.77 -24.24 -37.14
CA MET A 62 -20.08 -23.90 -38.53
C MET A 62 -19.41 -24.83 -39.55
N GLY A 63 -18.57 -25.76 -39.11
CA GLY A 63 -17.84 -26.71 -39.96
C GLY A 63 -16.74 -26.07 -40.81
N LYS A 64 -16.28 -24.85 -40.48
CA LYS A 64 -15.16 -24.18 -41.17
C LYS A 64 -13.82 -24.84 -40.86
N ILE A 65 -13.70 -25.46 -39.69
CA ILE A 65 -12.51 -26.18 -39.24
C ILE A 65 -12.90 -27.58 -38.75
N SER A 66 -11.98 -28.54 -38.88
CA SER A 66 -12.16 -29.91 -38.41
C SER A 66 -11.93 -30.03 -36.89
N ARG A 67 -12.41 -31.12 -36.27
CA ARG A 67 -12.12 -31.39 -34.86
C ARG A 67 -10.63 -31.67 -34.65
N GLU A 68 -9.99 -32.30 -35.63
CA GLU A 68 -8.57 -32.62 -35.64
C GLU A 68 -7.73 -31.34 -35.57
N ASP A 69 -8.13 -30.29 -36.30
CA ASP A 69 -7.46 -28.98 -36.31
C ASP A 69 -7.82 -28.11 -35.10
N PHE A 70 -9.06 -28.21 -34.60
CA PHE A 70 -9.50 -27.48 -33.40
C PHE A 70 -8.74 -27.90 -32.12
N ASN A 71 -8.52 -29.21 -31.95
CA ASN A 71 -7.91 -29.79 -30.74
C ASN A 71 -6.52 -29.24 -30.37
N PRO A 72 -5.54 -29.10 -31.28
CA PRO A 72 -4.26 -28.47 -30.96
C PRO A 72 -4.42 -26.99 -30.59
N LEU A 73 -5.25 -26.23 -31.31
CA LEU A 73 -5.51 -24.81 -31.05
C LEU A 73 -6.11 -24.58 -29.65
N ILE A 74 -7.19 -25.31 -29.30
CA ILE A 74 -7.85 -25.14 -28.01
C ILE A 74 -6.94 -25.55 -26.83
N ARG A 75 -6.03 -26.52 -27.04
CA ARG A 75 -5.03 -26.89 -26.01
C ARG A 75 -4.09 -25.74 -25.71
N GLU A 76 -3.62 -25.02 -26.72
CA GLU A 76 -2.77 -23.84 -26.54
C GLU A 76 -3.52 -22.72 -25.79
N TYR A 77 -4.75 -22.43 -26.20
CA TYR A 77 -5.58 -21.43 -25.54
C TYR A 77 -5.86 -21.76 -24.07
N ARG A 78 -6.09 -23.04 -23.73
CA ARG A 78 -6.24 -23.48 -22.34
C ARG A 78 -4.96 -23.28 -21.52
N GLN A 79 -3.79 -23.49 -22.11
CA GLN A 79 -2.52 -23.21 -21.46
C GLN A 79 -2.30 -21.70 -21.23
N LYS A 80 -2.68 -20.85 -22.18
CA LYS A 80 -2.66 -19.39 -22.01
C LYS A 80 -3.62 -18.95 -20.90
N ALA A 81 -4.84 -19.50 -20.88
CA ALA A 81 -5.86 -19.20 -19.89
C ALA A 81 -5.36 -19.48 -18.46
N SER A 82 -4.76 -20.65 -18.22
CA SER A 82 -4.27 -21.01 -16.88
C SER A 82 -3.21 -20.03 -16.36
N ARG A 83 -2.32 -19.53 -17.22
CA ARG A 83 -1.30 -18.53 -16.86
C ARG A 83 -1.90 -17.18 -16.49
N ILE A 84 -2.88 -16.71 -17.27
CA ILE A 84 -3.56 -15.44 -17.01
C ILE A 84 -4.35 -15.53 -15.71
N PHE A 85 -5.12 -16.60 -15.51
CA PHE A 85 -5.89 -16.80 -14.28
C PHE A 85 -5.00 -16.89 -13.03
N GLN A 86 -3.87 -17.61 -13.08
CA GLN A 86 -2.90 -17.61 -11.98
C GLN A 86 -2.35 -16.21 -11.67
N SER A 87 -2.14 -15.38 -12.68
CA SER A 87 -1.63 -14.02 -12.51
C SER A 87 -2.68 -13.12 -11.86
N LEU A 88 -3.95 -13.26 -12.26
CA LEU A 88 -5.09 -12.58 -11.64
C LEU A 88 -5.28 -13.00 -10.18
N GLU A 89 -5.20 -14.30 -9.87
CA GLU A 89 -5.28 -14.82 -8.49
C GLU A 89 -4.17 -14.24 -7.61
N LYS A 90 -2.92 -14.22 -8.10
CA LYS A 90 -1.79 -13.63 -7.38
C LYS A 90 -2.00 -12.13 -7.16
N ALA A 91 -2.49 -11.40 -8.15
CA ALA A 91 -2.79 -9.97 -8.03
C ALA A 91 -3.91 -9.72 -7.00
N ASN A 92 -4.95 -10.53 -7.03
CA ASN A 92 -6.08 -10.42 -6.10
C ASN A 92 -5.67 -10.81 -4.67
N GLY A 93 -4.87 -11.87 -4.50
CA GLY A 93 -4.30 -12.28 -3.21
C GLY A 93 -3.42 -11.18 -2.60
N LYS A 94 -2.56 -10.54 -3.40
CA LYS A 94 -1.78 -9.36 -2.96
C LYS A 94 -2.69 -8.20 -2.53
N LYS A 95 -3.72 -7.88 -3.32
CA LYS A 95 -4.70 -6.82 -3.01
C LYS A 95 -5.44 -7.12 -1.71
N ALA A 96 -5.84 -8.36 -1.48
CA ALA A 96 -6.50 -8.81 -0.26
C ALA A 96 -5.57 -8.70 0.96
N SER A 97 -4.30 -9.13 0.83
CA SER A 97 -3.30 -9.00 1.90
C SER A 97 -3.02 -7.55 2.27
N LEU A 98 -2.85 -6.65 1.28
CA LEU A 98 -2.69 -5.22 1.52
C LEU A 98 -3.88 -4.64 2.28
N LYS A 99 -5.11 -4.99 1.87
CA LYS A 99 -6.32 -4.53 2.55
C LYS A 99 -6.43 -5.04 4.00
N ARG A 100 -5.89 -6.23 4.30
CA ARG A 100 -5.80 -6.75 5.68
C ARG A 100 -4.77 -5.97 6.50
N LEU A 101 -3.60 -5.73 5.93
CA LEU A 101 -2.54 -4.95 6.58
C LEU A 101 -3.00 -3.51 6.88
N ASP A 102 -3.68 -2.86 5.93
CA ASP A 102 -4.28 -1.53 6.11
C ASP A 102 -5.22 -1.49 7.33
N ARG A 103 -6.07 -2.51 7.49
CA ARG A 103 -7.00 -2.62 8.62
C ARG A 103 -6.26 -2.80 9.94
N GLU A 104 -5.21 -3.60 9.95
CA GLU A 104 -4.39 -3.84 11.14
C GLU A 104 -3.65 -2.58 11.57
N LEU A 105 -3.04 -1.85 10.63
CA LEU A 105 -2.42 -0.55 10.87
C LEU A 105 -3.42 0.47 11.44
N GLN A 106 -4.63 0.54 10.89
CA GLN A 106 -5.68 1.41 11.41
C GLN A 106 -6.11 1.02 12.83
N ALA A 107 -6.26 -0.27 13.12
CA ALA A 107 -6.59 -0.76 14.46
C ALA A 107 -5.49 -0.41 15.49
N LEU A 108 -4.21 -0.53 15.10
CA LEU A 108 -3.08 -0.11 15.93
C LEU A 108 -3.05 1.40 16.13
N ALA A 109 -3.30 2.19 15.07
CA ALA A 109 -3.36 3.64 15.14
C ALA A 109 -4.46 4.11 16.09
N GLN A 110 -5.66 3.53 16.02
CA GLN A 110 -6.78 3.86 16.93
C GLN A 110 -6.46 3.53 18.39
N LYS A 111 -5.74 2.43 18.68
CA LYS A 111 -5.27 2.11 20.03
C LYS A 111 -4.26 3.13 20.56
N SER A 112 -3.46 3.74 19.68
CA SER A 112 -2.48 4.78 20.06
C SER A 112 -3.06 6.19 20.12
N GLY A 113 -4.08 6.49 19.31
CA GLY A 113 -4.61 7.83 19.07
C GLY A 113 -5.49 8.40 20.18
N ASN A 114 -5.83 7.61 21.20
CA ASN A 114 -6.73 8.04 22.28
C ASN A 114 -6.02 8.30 23.63
N LYS A 115 -4.69 8.44 23.64
CA LYS A 115 -3.99 9.00 24.79
C LYS A 115 -4.12 10.52 24.74
N ALA A 116 -5.09 11.06 25.49
CA ALA A 116 -5.28 12.51 25.67
C ALA A 116 -3.93 13.20 25.94
N GLN A 117 -3.40 13.86 24.91
CA GLN A 117 -2.12 14.56 24.97
C GLN A 117 -2.32 15.78 25.87
N LYS A 118 -1.51 15.89 26.93
CA LYS A 118 -1.50 17.06 27.81
C LYS A 118 -0.30 17.92 27.46
N PHE A 119 -0.38 19.20 27.81
CA PHE A 119 0.74 20.13 27.70
C PHE A 119 1.24 20.48 29.09
N CYS A 120 2.55 20.65 29.22
CA CYS A 120 3.17 21.10 30.46
C CYS A 120 2.77 22.57 30.69
N PRO A 121 2.19 22.93 31.85
CA PRO A 121 1.80 24.31 32.13
C PRO A 121 2.98 25.27 32.29
N ASN A 122 4.20 24.76 32.54
CA ASN A 122 5.38 25.58 32.78
C ASN A 122 6.14 25.93 31.49
N CYS A 123 6.38 24.96 30.61
CA CYS A 123 7.19 25.16 29.39
C CYS A 123 6.43 24.90 28.08
N GLY A 124 5.16 24.48 28.14
CA GLY A 124 4.36 24.18 26.94
C GLY A 124 4.72 22.87 26.23
N ALA A 125 5.69 22.09 26.71
CA ALA A 125 6.06 20.82 26.11
C ALA A 125 4.89 19.81 26.11
N ARG A 126 4.77 19.02 25.05
CA ARG A 126 3.81 17.91 24.99
C ARG A 126 4.24 16.80 25.96
N VAL A 127 3.33 16.41 26.85
CA VAL A 127 3.57 15.43 27.89
C VAL A 127 2.48 14.36 27.87
N LEU A 128 2.89 13.09 27.92
CA LEU A 128 1.95 11.99 28.05
C LEU A 128 1.34 11.99 29.46
N PRO A 129 0.05 11.65 29.61
CA PRO A 129 -0.66 11.71 30.90
C PRO A 129 -0.11 10.76 31.98
N GLN A 130 0.77 9.83 31.60
CA GLN A 130 1.46 8.87 32.46
C GLN A 130 2.77 9.39 33.08
N TYR A 131 3.27 10.55 32.66
CA TYR A 131 4.49 11.14 33.21
C TYR A 131 4.21 11.92 34.51
N ARG A 132 5.04 11.69 35.54
CA ARG A 132 5.03 12.43 36.81
C ARG A 132 5.83 13.72 36.77
N PHE A 133 6.76 13.87 35.83
CA PHE A 133 7.60 15.05 35.64
C PHE A 133 7.75 15.36 34.15
N CYS A 134 7.94 16.64 33.81
CA CYS A 134 8.21 17.06 32.44
C CYS A 134 9.65 16.72 32.05
N SER A 135 9.85 16.00 30.95
CA SER A 135 11.17 15.63 30.45
C SER A 135 11.98 16.80 29.88
N GLN A 136 11.35 17.94 29.62
CA GLN A 136 12.03 19.10 29.03
C GLN A 136 12.43 20.18 30.06
N CYS A 137 11.67 20.33 31.14
CA CYS A 137 11.91 21.39 32.14
C CYS A 137 11.91 20.90 33.59
N GLY A 138 11.69 19.60 33.83
CA GLY A 138 11.69 19.00 35.17
C GLY A 138 10.44 19.28 36.02
N HIS A 139 9.48 20.08 35.53
CA HIS A 139 8.30 20.47 36.30
C HIS A 139 7.43 19.26 36.69
N PRO A 140 7.02 19.11 37.96
CA PRO A 140 6.16 18.02 38.41
C PRO A 140 4.78 18.13 37.77
N LEU A 141 4.32 17.03 37.18
CA LEU A 141 3.01 16.90 36.56
C LEU A 141 2.11 16.10 37.50
N LYS A 142 0.92 16.63 37.80
CA LYS A 142 -0.08 15.90 38.59
C LYS A 142 -0.58 14.69 37.77
N SER A 143 0.02 13.51 37.98
CA SER A 143 -0.52 12.26 37.46
C SER A 143 -1.88 12.01 38.10
N ARG A 144 -2.89 11.59 37.33
CA ARG A 144 -4.17 11.15 37.91
C ARG A 144 -3.90 10.01 38.91
N ALA A 145 -4.54 10.10 40.08
CA ALA A 145 -4.79 8.95 40.94
C ALA A 145 -5.71 7.95 40.22
#